data_AF-A0A7L5YIV6-F1
#
_entry.id   AF-A0A7L5YIV6-F1
#
_cell.length_a   1.000
_cell.length_b   1.000
_cell.length_c   1.000
_cell.angle_alpha   90.00
_cell.angle_beta   90.00
_cell.angle_gamma   90.00
#
_symmetry.space_group_name_H-M   'P 1'
#
loop_
_entity.id
_entity.type
_entity.pdbx_description
1 polymer ?
#
loop_
_entity_poly.entity_id
_entity_poly.type
_entity_poly.pdbx_seq_one_letter_code
_entity_poly.pdbx_strand_id
1 'polypeptide(L)'
;MFDGFANNRARLAHCQIDQENQEQSMTTNNFSPATVGWVAIATGASSILAVLCLVLMFTVNQSFGTANDVLNGIVGISSVILAWMLYAEHRARSPLLSQVALVLALLGAIFVVIGSILVIFKVTGFVLAGFYTSVGNALIGCWLVAFCYSMQRGDGFPNNLITLGMVVGVLMAMGFLVIPGIVAEIDSMESLPWYLTLGYVGFLATYLLYPVWTIGLGRNLLLK
;
A
#
# COMPACT_ATOMS: atom_id res chain seq x y z
N MET A 1 61.25 11.79 9.64
CA MET A 1 60.17 12.74 9.25
C MET A 1 59.09 12.11 8.35
N PHE A 2 59.35 10.98 7.68
CA PHE A 2 58.39 10.33 6.78
C PHE A 2 57.39 9.37 7.46
N ASP A 3 57.67 8.85 8.66
CA ASP A 3 56.78 7.87 9.33
C ASP A 3 55.48 8.46 9.88
N GLY A 4 55.46 9.77 10.18
CA GLY A 4 54.26 10.44 10.71
C GLY A 4 53.12 10.58 9.68
N PHE A 5 53.44 10.65 8.39
CA PHE A 5 52.45 10.83 7.32
C PHE A 5 51.68 9.55 7.02
N ALA A 6 52.32 8.39 7.10
CA ALA A 6 51.65 7.11 6.88
C ALA A 6 50.65 6.79 7.99
N ASN A 7 51.01 7.10 9.25
CA ASN A 7 50.16 6.84 10.40
C ASN A 7 48.90 7.72 10.42
N ASN A 8 49.02 8.97 9.96
CA ASN A 8 47.87 9.88 9.82
C ASN A 8 46.91 9.45 8.70
N ARG A 9 47.39 8.92 7.58
CA ARG A 9 46.51 8.39 6.52
C ARG A 9 45.73 7.16 6.98
N ALA A 10 46.35 6.25 7.73
CA ALA A 10 45.68 5.07 8.27
C ALA A 10 44.56 5.46 9.26
N ARG A 11 44.80 6.44 10.14
CA ARG A 11 43.78 6.97 11.06
C ARG A 11 42.64 7.67 10.34
N LEU A 12 42.93 8.45 9.30
CA LEU A 12 41.89 9.14 8.52
C LEU A 12 41.03 8.15 7.74
N ALA A 13 41.65 7.11 7.14
CA ALA A 13 40.93 6.04 6.47
C ALA A 13 40.03 5.25 7.44
N HIS A 14 40.51 4.95 8.65
CA HIS A 14 39.71 4.26 9.66
C HIS A 14 38.54 5.12 10.15
N CYS A 15 38.76 6.41 10.37
CA CYS A 15 37.70 7.37 10.76
C CYS A 15 36.65 7.55 9.65
N GLN A 16 37.05 7.58 8.38
CA GLN A 16 36.11 7.63 7.25
C GLN A 16 35.28 6.35 7.12
N ILE A 17 35.88 5.18 7.32
CA ILE A 17 35.15 3.90 7.32
C ILE A 17 34.15 3.85 8.48
N ASP A 18 34.51 4.35 9.65
CA ASP A 18 33.60 4.42 10.80
C ASP A 18 32.48 5.43 10.57
N GLN A 19 32.76 6.55 9.88
CA GLN A 19 31.73 7.51 9.49
C GLN A 19 30.79 6.97 8.40
N GLU A 20 31.29 6.30 7.37
CA GLU A 20 30.45 5.65 6.35
C GLU A 20 29.59 4.53 6.96
N ASN A 21 30.14 3.73 7.88
CA ASN A 21 29.39 2.72 8.62
C ASN A 21 28.35 3.34 9.56
N GLN A 22 28.64 4.50 10.17
CA GLN A 22 27.68 5.23 11.00
C GLN A 22 26.60 5.94 10.17
N GLU A 23 26.92 6.47 8.98
CA GLU A 23 25.94 7.02 8.03
C GLU A 23 25.04 5.92 7.43
N GLN A 24 25.61 4.74 7.13
CA GLN A 24 24.81 3.56 6.76
C GLN A 24 23.92 3.09 7.91
N SER A 25 24.41 3.13 9.15
CA SER A 25 23.61 2.82 10.34
C SER A 25 22.51 3.86 10.63
N MET A 26 22.69 5.12 10.21
CA MET A 26 21.71 6.21 10.41
C MET A 26 20.55 6.20 9.40
N THR A 27 20.55 5.31 8.39
CA THR A 27 19.49 5.25 7.36
C THR A 27 18.77 3.90 7.25
N THR A 28 18.87 3.04 8.26
CA THR A 28 17.99 1.87 8.41
C THR A 28 17.08 2.07 9.61
N ASN A 29 15.98 2.80 9.42
CA ASN A 29 14.86 2.76 10.36
C ASN A 29 14.25 1.36 10.32
N ASN A 30 14.82 0.43 11.10
CA ASN A 30 14.25 -0.89 11.30
C ASN A 30 13.10 -0.73 12.29
N PHE A 31 11.89 -0.55 11.77
CA PHE A 31 10.68 -0.60 12.58
C PHE A 31 10.60 -1.95 13.28
N SER A 32 10.15 -1.97 14.53
CA SER A 32 9.95 -3.24 15.23
C SER A 32 8.88 -4.07 14.51
N PRO A 33 9.02 -5.41 14.47
CA PRO A 33 7.99 -6.29 13.88
C PRO A 33 6.60 -6.05 14.48
N ALA A 34 6.54 -5.72 15.77
CA ALA A 34 5.30 -5.40 16.46
C ALA A 34 4.62 -4.14 15.90
N THR A 35 5.37 -3.06 15.67
CA THR A 35 4.81 -1.83 15.10
C THR A 35 4.29 -2.07 13.68
N VAL A 36 5.06 -2.77 12.85
CA VAL A 36 4.63 -3.13 11.48
C VAL A 36 3.35 -3.98 11.55
N GLY A 37 3.31 -4.94 12.47
CA GLY A 37 2.18 -5.84 12.62
C GLY A 37 0.89 -5.15 13.06
N TRP A 38 0.98 -4.20 14.01
CA TRP A 38 -0.18 -3.41 14.42
C TRP A 38 -0.68 -2.47 13.33
N VAL A 39 0.21 -1.85 12.55
CA VAL A 39 -0.18 -1.03 11.39
C VAL A 39 -0.89 -1.89 10.34
N ALA A 40 -0.39 -3.10 10.08
CA ALA A 40 -1.04 -4.04 9.17
C ALA A 40 -2.46 -4.41 9.63
N ILE A 41 -2.62 -4.76 10.91
CA ILE A 41 -3.93 -5.08 11.51
C ILE A 41 -4.87 -3.88 11.45
N ALA A 42 -4.39 -2.68 11.80
CA ALA A 42 -5.19 -1.46 11.74
C ALA A 42 -5.66 -1.19 10.30
N THR A 43 -4.80 -1.36 9.31
CA THR A 43 -5.15 -1.22 7.88
C THR A 43 -6.28 -2.18 7.50
N GLY A 44 -6.18 -3.45 7.90
CA GLY A 44 -7.23 -4.44 7.63
C GLY A 44 -8.53 -4.15 8.36
N ALA A 45 -8.46 -3.74 9.63
CA ALA A 45 -9.63 -3.35 10.42
C ALA A 45 -10.34 -2.13 9.82
N SER A 46 -9.60 -1.12 9.34
CA SER A 46 -10.15 0.05 8.65
C SER A 46 -10.88 -0.34 7.36
N SER A 47 -10.33 -1.28 6.57
CA SER A 47 -11.00 -1.78 5.36
C SER A 47 -12.31 -2.50 5.69
N ILE A 48 -12.31 -3.37 6.71
CA ILE A 48 -13.52 -4.05 7.17
C ILE A 48 -14.57 -3.03 7.64
N LEU A 49 -14.16 -2.04 8.43
CA LEU A 49 -15.06 -1.00 8.91
C LEU A 49 -15.61 -0.15 7.76
N ALA A 50 -14.81 0.10 6.72
CA ALA A 50 -15.27 0.79 5.52
C ALA A 50 -16.40 0.00 4.84
N VAL A 51 -16.27 -1.32 4.68
CA VAL A 51 -17.34 -2.17 4.13
C VAL A 51 -18.60 -2.09 4.98
N LEU A 52 -18.46 -2.15 6.30
CA LEU A 52 -19.61 -2.05 7.21
C LEU A 52 -20.31 -0.70 7.05
N CYS A 53 -19.57 0.40 6.95
CA CYS A 53 -20.13 1.72 6.65
C CYS A 53 -20.82 1.75 5.29
N LEU A 54 -20.25 1.11 4.27
CA LEU A 54 -20.88 1.02 2.94
C LEU A 54 -22.22 0.27 3.01
N VAL A 55 -22.29 -0.86 3.72
CA VAL A 55 -23.54 -1.60 3.92
C VAL A 55 -24.56 -0.74 4.66
N LEU A 56 -24.15 -0.09 5.76
CA LEU A 56 -25.02 0.79 6.54
C LEU A 56 -25.51 2.00 5.73
N MET A 57 -24.73 2.47 4.76
CA MET A 57 -25.14 3.53 3.84
C MET A 57 -26.37 3.11 3.04
N PHE A 58 -26.37 1.89 2.50
CA PHE A 58 -27.47 1.35 1.71
C PHE A 58 -28.67 0.89 2.55
N THR A 59 -28.46 0.50 3.81
CA THR A 59 -29.54 -0.05 4.66
C THR A 59 -30.09 0.90 5.70
N VAL A 60 -29.34 1.95 6.10
CA VAL A 60 -29.72 2.87 7.19
C VAL A 60 -29.86 4.31 6.70
N ASN A 61 -28.75 4.97 6.33
CA ASN A 61 -28.77 6.35 5.83
C ASN A 61 -27.45 6.75 5.15
N GLN A 62 -27.51 7.84 4.38
CA GLN A 62 -26.38 8.33 3.57
C GLN A 62 -25.16 8.85 4.38
N SER A 63 -25.29 9.17 5.68
CA SER A 63 -24.16 9.68 6.49
C SER A 63 -23.04 8.66 6.65
N PHE A 64 -23.35 7.36 6.56
CA PHE A 64 -22.33 6.31 6.56
C PHE A 64 -21.47 6.29 5.29
N GLY A 65 -21.93 6.91 4.19
CA GLY A 65 -21.11 7.10 2.98
C GLY A 65 -19.86 7.92 3.27
N THR A 66 -20.02 9.09 3.91
CA THR A 66 -18.88 9.93 4.31
C THR A 66 -17.90 9.19 5.24
N ALA A 67 -18.42 8.36 6.16
CA ALA A 67 -17.56 7.54 7.02
C ALA A 67 -16.79 6.46 6.22
N ASN A 68 -17.44 5.82 5.25
CA ASN A 68 -16.78 4.89 4.31
C ASN A 68 -15.65 5.61 3.54
N ASP A 69 -15.89 6.80 3.01
CA ASP A 69 -14.89 7.57 2.25
C ASP A 69 -13.69 7.96 3.11
N VAL A 70 -13.91 8.41 4.36
CA VAL A 70 -12.82 8.69 5.30
C VAL A 70 -12.00 7.42 5.58
N LEU A 71 -12.66 6.28 5.80
CA LEU A 71 -11.98 5.02 6.04
C LEU A 71 -11.20 4.53 4.82
N ASN A 72 -11.70 4.76 3.61
CA ASN A 72 -10.94 4.49 2.37
C ASN A 72 -9.67 5.33 2.31
N GLY A 73 -9.75 6.63 2.58
CA GLY A 73 -8.59 7.50 2.69
C GLY A 73 -7.56 6.98 3.71
N ILE A 74 -8.03 6.55 4.88
CA ILE A 74 -7.18 5.92 5.91
C ILE A 74 -6.53 4.65 5.38
N VAL A 75 -7.26 3.75 4.70
CA VAL A 75 -6.71 2.52 4.12
C VAL A 75 -5.60 2.84 3.11
N GLY A 76 -5.80 3.83 2.24
CA GLY A 76 -4.78 4.29 1.30
C GLY A 76 -3.51 4.79 2.00
N ILE A 77 -3.67 5.68 2.98
CA ILE A 77 -2.56 6.25 3.78
C ILE A 77 -1.84 5.16 4.57
N SER A 78 -2.56 4.29 5.26
CA SER A 78 -1.96 3.19 6.02
C SER A 78 -1.25 2.18 5.12
N SER A 79 -1.71 1.99 3.88
CA SER A 79 -1.05 1.12 2.91
C SER A 79 0.31 1.68 2.46
N VAL A 80 0.43 2.99 2.21
CA VAL A 80 1.75 3.59 1.90
C VAL A 80 2.68 3.60 3.13
N ILE A 81 2.13 3.80 4.33
CA ILE A 81 2.91 3.67 5.58
C ILE A 81 3.43 2.23 5.71
N LEU A 82 2.59 1.23 5.46
CA LEU A 82 2.99 -0.17 5.49
C LEU A 82 4.04 -0.49 4.42
N ALA A 83 3.88 0.04 3.20
CA ALA A 83 4.88 -0.07 2.13
C ALA A 83 6.24 0.52 2.54
N TRP A 84 6.22 1.68 3.18
CA TRP A 84 7.42 2.34 3.70
C TRP A 84 8.09 1.52 4.81
N MET A 85 7.31 0.99 5.75
CA MET A 85 7.85 0.19 6.85
C MET A 85 8.48 -1.13 6.37
N LEU A 86 7.94 -1.72 5.30
CA LEU A 86 8.47 -2.94 4.68
C LEU A 86 9.58 -2.66 3.66
N TYR A 87 9.88 -1.39 3.37
CA TYR A 87 10.81 -1.00 2.31
C TYR A 87 12.23 -1.51 2.54
N ALA A 88 12.73 -1.49 3.78
CA ALA A 88 14.09 -1.96 4.09
C ALA A 88 14.26 -3.45 3.74
N GLU A 89 13.30 -4.29 4.16
CA GLU A 89 13.28 -5.73 3.85
C GLU A 89 13.13 -5.97 2.34
N HIS A 90 12.25 -5.21 1.67
CA HIS A 90 12.07 -5.32 0.22
C HIS A 90 13.34 -4.94 -0.53
N ARG A 91 13.99 -3.84 -0.15
CA ARG A 91 15.22 -3.33 -0.76
C ARG A 91 16.38 -4.30 -0.60
N ALA A 92 16.49 -4.98 0.55
CA ALA A 92 17.51 -6.00 0.78
C ALA A 92 17.44 -7.16 -0.23
N ARG A 93 16.24 -7.45 -0.76
CA ARG A 93 16.01 -8.50 -1.77
C ARG A 93 16.08 -7.97 -3.20
N SER A 94 15.49 -6.81 -3.46
CA SER A 94 15.43 -6.21 -4.79
C SER A 94 15.43 -4.68 -4.72
N PRO A 95 16.60 -4.02 -4.86
CA PRO A 95 16.72 -2.58 -4.68
C PRO A 95 15.91 -1.73 -5.66
N LEU A 96 15.84 -2.13 -6.93
CA LEU A 96 15.10 -1.37 -7.96
C LEU A 96 13.60 -1.58 -7.82
N LEU A 97 13.17 -2.84 -7.61
CA LEU A 97 11.75 -3.15 -7.49
C LEU A 97 11.14 -2.57 -6.22
N SER A 98 11.91 -2.46 -5.12
CA SER A 98 11.43 -1.82 -3.89
C SER A 98 11.15 -0.32 -4.08
N GLN A 99 12.00 0.39 -4.83
CA GLN A 99 11.80 1.80 -5.14
C GLN A 99 10.56 2.01 -5.99
N VAL A 100 10.41 1.24 -7.07
CA VAL A 100 9.23 1.31 -7.94
C VAL A 100 7.97 0.98 -7.16
N ALA A 101 8.00 -0.10 -6.36
CA ALA A 101 6.85 -0.50 -5.55
C ALA A 101 6.44 0.56 -4.53
N LEU A 102 7.39 1.24 -3.89
CA LEU A 102 7.09 2.33 -2.96
C LEU A 102 6.45 3.53 -3.68
N VAL A 103 6.96 3.90 -4.86
CA VAL A 103 6.35 4.96 -5.69
C VAL A 103 4.93 4.58 -6.10
N LEU A 104 4.69 3.32 -6.48
CA LEU A 104 3.35 2.82 -6.79
C LEU A 104 2.41 2.91 -5.58
N ALA A 105 2.85 2.50 -4.39
CA ALA A 105 2.06 2.63 -3.16
C ALA A 105 1.73 4.10 -2.84
N LEU A 106 2.69 5.01 -3.02
CA LEU A 106 2.51 6.44 -2.79
C LEU A 106 1.50 7.05 -3.76
N LEU A 107 1.68 6.81 -5.06
CA LEU A 107 0.71 7.27 -6.08
C LEU A 107 -0.66 6.65 -5.82
N GLY A 108 -0.71 5.38 -5.45
CA GLY A 108 -1.95 4.70 -5.11
C GLY A 108 -2.69 5.38 -3.96
N ALA A 109 -1.99 5.67 -2.86
CA ALA A 109 -2.55 6.39 -1.72
C ALA A 109 -3.07 7.78 -2.11
N ILE A 110 -2.34 8.52 -2.95
CA ILE A 110 -2.77 9.83 -3.46
C ILE A 110 -4.09 9.70 -4.21
N PHE A 111 -4.21 8.75 -5.13
CA PHE A 111 -5.44 8.52 -5.90
C PHE A 111 -6.63 8.10 -5.01
N VAL A 112 -6.41 7.26 -4.00
CA VAL A 112 -7.44 6.89 -3.02
C VAL A 112 -7.93 8.11 -2.24
N VAL A 113 -7.01 8.97 -1.79
CA VAL A 113 -7.35 10.20 -1.06
C VAL A 113 -8.09 11.17 -1.97
N ILE A 114 -7.66 11.35 -3.23
CA ILE A 114 -8.37 12.17 -4.22
C ILE A 114 -9.81 11.67 -4.39
N GLY A 115 -10.00 10.38 -4.66
CA GLY A 115 -11.34 9.80 -4.79
C GLY A 115 -12.20 10.05 -3.54
N SER A 116 -11.64 9.87 -2.35
CA SER A 116 -12.34 10.14 -1.08
C SER A 116 -12.74 11.61 -0.94
N ILE A 117 -11.83 12.54 -1.25
CA ILE A 117 -12.09 13.99 -1.20
C ILE A 117 -13.20 14.38 -2.19
N LEU A 118 -13.18 13.83 -3.41
CA LEU A 118 -14.17 14.16 -4.44
C LEU A 118 -15.61 13.83 -4.00
N VAL A 119 -15.83 12.68 -3.35
CA VAL A 119 -17.15 12.32 -2.80
C VAL A 119 -17.51 13.19 -1.59
N ILE A 120 -16.59 13.36 -0.64
CA ILE A 120 -16.85 14.08 0.61
C ILE A 120 -17.27 15.52 0.34
N PHE A 121 -16.59 16.20 -0.58
CA PHE A 121 -16.90 17.58 -0.95
C PHE A 121 -17.97 17.68 -2.05
N LYS A 122 -18.53 16.56 -2.51
CA LYS A 122 -19.57 16.48 -3.54
C LYS A 122 -19.18 17.18 -4.85
N VAL A 123 -17.89 17.15 -5.18
CA VAL A 123 -17.36 17.69 -6.44
C VAL A 123 -17.79 16.81 -7.60
N THR A 124 -17.81 15.49 -7.38
CA THR A 124 -18.32 14.49 -8.32
C THR A 124 -19.31 13.57 -7.62
N GLY A 125 -20.07 12.81 -8.40
CA GLY A 125 -20.79 11.63 -7.96
C GLY A 125 -19.85 10.50 -7.53
N PHE A 126 -20.47 9.46 -7.01
CA PHE A 126 -19.76 8.33 -6.41
C PHE A 126 -19.09 7.43 -7.44
N VAL A 127 -19.54 7.43 -8.70
CA VAL A 127 -19.01 6.56 -9.74
C VAL A 127 -17.64 7.03 -10.16
N LEU A 128 -17.51 8.32 -10.54
CA LEU A 128 -16.25 8.87 -10.99
C LEU A 128 -15.22 8.90 -9.85
N ALA A 129 -15.64 9.30 -8.65
CA ALA A 129 -14.76 9.24 -7.49
C ALA A 129 -14.35 7.80 -7.11
N GLY A 130 -15.27 6.85 -7.24
CA GLY A 130 -15.00 5.43 -7.09
C GLY A 130 -13.95 4.91 -8.09
N PHE A 131 -13.92 5.46 -9.31
CA PHE A 131 -12.87 5.16 -10.28
C PHE A 131 -11.49 5.65 -9.84
N TYR A 132 -11.38 6.90 -9.34
CA TYR A 132 -10.13 7.39 -8.78
C TYR A 132 -9.63 6.50 -7.63
N THR A 133 -10.53 6.15 -6.71
CA THR A 133 -10.21 5.22 -5.61
C THR A 133 -9.79 3.83 -6.13
N SER A 134 -10.45 3.32 -7.17
CA SER A 134 -10.13 2.02 -7.77
C SER A 134 -8.76 2.00 -8.46
N VAL A 135 -8.39 3.06 -9.20
CA VAL A 135 -7.04 3.21 -9.76
C VAL A 135 -5.99 3.29 -8.65
N GLY A 136 -6.28 4.02 -7.57
CA GLY A 136 -5.39 4.09 -6.41
C GLY A 136 -5.16 2.74 -5.75
N ASN A 137 -6.24 1.97 -5.55
CA ASN A 137 -6.18 0.61 -5.06
C ASN A 137 -5.41 -0.34 -6.01
N ALA A 138 -5.53 -0.17 -7.32
CA ALA A 138 -4.78 -0.95 -8.29
C ALA A 138 -3.27 -0.71 -8.20
N LEU A 139 -2.85 0.55 -8.00
CA LEU A 139 -1.45 0.90 -7.77
C LEU A 139 -0.91 0.30 -6.45
N ILE A 140 -1.70 0.33 -5.37
CA ILE A 140 -1.39 -0.38 -4.12
C ILE A 140 -1.31 -1.91 -4.37
N GLY A 141 -2.19 -2.46 -5.19
CA GLY A 141 -2.15 -3.86 -5.62
C GLY A 141 -0.85 -4.21 -6.33
N CYS A 142 -0.36 -3.35 -7.22
CA CYS A 142 0.94 -3.54 -7.88
C CYS A 142 2.12 -3.52 -6.89
N TRP A 143 2.09 -2.63 -5.89
CA TRP A 143 3.06 -2.65 -4.79
C TRP A 143 3.03 -4.01 -4.08
N LEU A 144 1.84 -4.50 -3.72
CA LEU A 144 1.67 -5.76 -3.02
C LEU A 144 2.22 -6.95 -3.83
N VAL A 145 1.95 -7.01 -5.13
CA VAL A 145 2.52 -8.02 -6.03
C VAL A 145 4.05 -7.93 -6.04
N ALA A 146 4.60 -6.73 -6.23
CA ALA A 146 6.04 -6.52 -6.28
C ALA A 146 6.74 -6.94 -4.98
N PHE A 147 6.15 -6.60 -3.83
CA PHE A 147 6.62 -7.01 -2.51
C PHE A 147 6.57 -8.54 -2.36
N CYS A 148 5.40 -9.16 -2.56
CA CYS A 148 5.24 -10.60 -2.38
C CYS A 148 6.11 -11.41 -3.36
N TYR A 149 6.24 -10.98 -4.62
CA TYR A 149 7.13 -11.61 -5.59
C TYR A 149 8.59 -11.63 -5.13
N SER A 150 9.05 -10.52 -4.54
CA SER A 150 10.42 -10.41 -4.03
C SER A 150 10.68 -11.29 -2.81
N MET A 151 9.62 -11.58 -2.03
CA MET A 151 9.70 -12.42 -0.83
C MET A 151 9.63 -13.92 -1.14
N GLN A 152 9.24 -14.35 -2.34
CA GLN A 152 9.12 -15.78 -2.71
C GLN A 152 10.43 -16.57 -2.57
N ARG A 153 11.58 -15.90 -2.62
CA ARG A 153 12.91 -16.55 -2.59
C ARG A 153 13.58 -16.51 -1.21
N GLY A 154 12.87 -16.09 -0.16
CA GLY A 154 13.43 -15.98 1.18
C GLY A 154 12.58 -16.65 2.26
N ASP A 155 13.21 -16.95 3.40
CA ASP A 155 12.57 -17.61 4.54
C ASP A 155 11.82 -16.63 5.48
N GLY A 156 11.60 -15.40 5.03
CA GLY A 156 11.08 -14.31 5.85
C GLY A 156 9.58 -14.42 6.14
N PHE A 157 8.78 -14.97 5.22
CA PHE A 157 7.32 -15.03 5.32
C PHE A 157 6.79 -16.40 4.88
N PRO A 158 5.66 -16.86 5.43
CA PRO A 158 5.11 -18.15 5.05
C PRO A 158 4.52 -18.09 3.62
N ASN A 159 4.70 -19.19 2.86
CA ASN A 159 4.34 -19.26 1.43
C ASN A 159 2.85 -18.97 1.15
N ASN A 160 1.96 -19.33 2.07
CA ASN A 160 0.53 -19.05 1.95
C ASN A 160 0.22 -17.54 1.99
N LEU A 161 0.91 -16.77 2.85
CA LEU A 161 0.76 -15.31 2.94
C LEU A 161 1.29 -14.63 1.68
N ILE A 162 2.43 -15.10 1.16
CA ILE A 162 3.00 -14.59 -0.09
C ILE A 162 2.05 -14.86 -1.26
N THR A 163 1.56 -16.10 -1.39
CA THR A 163 0.63 -16.50 -2.46
C THR A 163 -0.67 -15.71 -2.38
N LEU A 164 -1.24 -15.57 -1.18
CA LEU A 164 -2.43 -14.75 -0.96
C LEU A 164 -2.19 -13.31 -1.41
N GLY A 165 -1.07 -12.69 -1.00
CA GLY A 165 -0.73 -11.32 -1.37
C GLY A 165 -0.59 -11.13 -2.88
N MET A 166 0.05 -12.07 -3.58
CA MET A 166 0.10 -12.07 -5.05
C MET A 166 -1.29 -12.08 -5.68
N VAL A 167 -2.18 -12.99 -5.24
CA VAL A 167 -3.54 -13.11 -5.75
C VAL A 167 -4.34 -11.83 -5.47
N VAL A 168 -4.30 -11.32 -4.24
CA VAL A 168 -4.97 -10.07 -3.85
C VAL A 168 -4.49 -8.93 -4.73
N GLY A 169 -3.18 -8.75 -4.87
CA GLY A 169 -2.61 -7.64 -5.61
C GLY A 169 -2.96 -7.67 -7.10
N VAL A 170 -2.98 -8.86 -7.73
CA VAL A 170 -3.43 -9.04 -9.12
C VAL A 170 -4.91 -8.69 -9.27
N LEU A 171 -5.76 -9.14 -8.35
CA LEU A 171 -7.18 -8.82 -8.38
C LEU A 171 -7.43 -7.32 -8.17
N MET A 172 -6.71 -6.68 -7.24
CA MET A 172 -6.75 -5.22 -7.05
C MET A 172 -6.30 -4.47 -8.32
N ALA A 173 -5.29 -4.96 -9.03
CA ALA A 173 -4.80 -4.35 -10.27
C ALA A 173 -5.85 -4.31 -11.40
N MET A 174 -6.89 -5.15 -11.35
CA MET A 174 -8.05 -5.05 -12.25
C MET A 174 -8.77 -3.69 -12.14
N GLY A 175 -8.54 -2.94 -11.06
CA GLY A 175 -9.03 -1.57 -10.92
C GLY A 175 -8.57 -0.64 -12.05
N PHE A 176 -7.46 -0.91 -12.75
CA PHE A 176 -7.07 -0.11 -13.92
C PHE A 176 -8.06 -0.18 -15.08
N LEU A 177 -8.94 -1.17 -15.13
CA LEU A 177 -9.98 -1.28 -16.15
C LEU A 177 -10.97 -0.11 -16.13
N VAL A 178 -11.01 0.67 -15.04
CA VAL A 178 -11.87 1.85 -14.90
C VAL A 178 -11.29 3.13 -15.54
N ILE A 179 -10.02 3.13 -15.96
CA ILE A 179 -9.35 4.32 -16.53
C ILE A 179 -10.13 4.94 -17.69
N PRO A 180 -10.66 4.17 -18.67
CA PRO A 180 -11.47 4.75 -19.75
C PRO A 180 -12.70 5.51 -19.23
N GLY A 181 -13.28 5.08 -18.11
CA GLY A 181 -14.39 5.76 -17.46
C GLY A 181 -14.01 7.12 -16.85
N ILE A 182 -12.78 7.25 -16.35
CA ILE A 182 -12.24 8.54 -15.87
C ILE A 182 -12.05 9.50 -17.05
N VAL A 183 -11.45 9.02 -18.15
CA VAL A 183 -11.20 9.84 -19.35
C VAL A 183 -12.51 10.31 -19.99
N ALA A 184 -13.55 9.48 -19.92
CA ALA A 184 -14.89 9.80 -20.41
C ALA A 184 -15.77 10.54 -19.38
N GLU A 185 -15.23 10.89 -18.20
CA GLU A 185 -15.94 11.59 -17.11
C GLU A 185 -17.28 10.93 -16.75
N ILE A 186 -17.31 9.58 -16.76
CA ILE A 186 -18.53 8.82 -16.47
C ILE A 186 -18.78 8.85 -14.96
N ASP A 187 -19.91 9.46 -14.58
CA ASP A 187 -20.24 9.70 -13.18
C ASP A 187 -21.67 9.25 -12.79
N SER A 188 -22.33 8.49 -13.66
CA SER A 188 -23.64 7.91 -13.40
C SER A 188 -23.63 6.40 -13.61
N MET A 189 -24.39 5.68 -12.79
CA MET A 189 -24.56 4.23 -12.95
C MET A 189 -25.34 3.87 -14.21
N GLU A 190 -26.24 4.76 -14.66
CA GLU A 190 -27.09 4.53 -15.84
C GLU A 190 -26.28 4.57 -17.14
N SER A 191 -25.22 5.39 -17.19
CA SER A 191 -24.33 5.51 -18.34
C SER A 191 -23.13 4.55 -18.28
N LEU A 192 -23.07 3.66 -17.29
CA LEU A 192 -21.90 2.81 -17.05
C LEU A 192 -21.81 1.68 -18.09
N PRO A 193 -20.79 1.68 -18.97
CA PRO A 193 -20.57 0.58 -19.89
C PRO A 193 -20.26 -0.72 -19.12
N TRP A 194 -20.82 -1.84 -19.59
CA TRP A 194 -20.72 -3.14 -18.91
C TRP A 194 -19.28 -3.57 -18.59
N TYR A 195 -18.29 -3.22 -19.43
CA TYR A 195 -16.90 -3.62 -19.20
C TYR A 195 -16.26 -2.87 -18.02
N LEU A 196 -16.74 -1.67 -17.68
CA LEU A 196 -16.27 -0.94 -16.50
C LEU A 196 -16.71 -1.62 -15.20
N THR A 197 -17.73 -2.48 -15.22
CA THR A 197 -18.13 -3.24 -14.04
C THR A 197 -17.07 -4.26 -13.61
N LEU A 198 -16.20 -4.69 -14.54
CA LEU A 198 -15.05 -5.55 -14.20
C LEU A 198 -14.06 -4.83 -13.28
N GLY A 199 -14.01 -3.49 -13.32
CA GLY A 199 -13.24 -2.69 -12.39
C GLY A 199 -13.69 -2.84 -10.93
N TYR A 200 -14.96 -3.18 -10.68
CA TYR A 200 -15.46 -3.47 -9.33
C TYR A 200 -14.89 -4.76 -8.74
N VAL A 201 -14.32 -5.65 -9.56
CA VAL A 201 -13.57 -6.81 -9.04
C VAL A 201 -12.37 -6.34 -8.23
N GLY A 202 -11.66 -5.31 -8.69
CA GLY A 202 -10.56 -4.70 -7.93
C GLY A 202 -11.03 -4.09 -6.61
N PHE A 203 -12.21 -3.46 -6.64
CA PHE A 203 -12.87 -2.91 -5.44
C PHE A 203 -13.17 -4.02 -4.42
N LEU A 204 -13.77 -5.13 -4.86
CA LEU A 204 -14.06 -6.29 -4.01
C LEU A 204 -12.79 -6.91 -3.42
N ALA A 205 -11.72 -6.99 -4.20
CA ALA A 205 -10.44 -7.50 -3.71
C ALA A 205 -9.87 -6.64 -2.58
N THR A 206 -9.94 -5.31 -2.69
CA THR A 206 -9.53 -4.37 -1.64
C THR A 206 -10.34 -4.53 -0.35
N TYR A 207 -11.63 -4.83 -0.46
CA TYR A 207 -12.50 -4.91 0.72
C TYR A 207 -12.56 -6.28 1.37
N LEU A 208 -12.35 -7.34 0.60
CA LEU A 208 -12.55 -8.71 1.09
C LEU A 208 -11.22 -9.43 1.31
N LEU A 209 -10.29 -9.32 0.36
CA LEU A 209 -9.06 -10.11 0.37
C LEU A 209 -7.87 -9.35 0.95
N TYR A 210 -7.74 -8.05 0.65
CA TYR A 210 -6.69 -7.22 1.20
C TYR A 210 -6.68 -7.15 2.73
N PRO A 211 -7.82 -6.99 3.46
CA PRO A 211 -7.80 -7.05 4.92
C PRO A 211 -7.37 -8.43 5.46
N VAL A 212 -7.72 -9.52 4.76
CA VAL A 212 -7.27 -10.86 5.16
C VAL A 212 -5.75 -10.96 5.05
N TRP A 213 -5.16 -10.40 3.99
CA TRP A 213 -3.72 -10.35 3.83
C TRP A 213 -3.04 -9.45 4.88
N THR A 214 -3.52 -8.22 5.10
CA THR A 214 -2.90 -7.29 6.06
C THR A 214 -3.00 -7.79 7.50
N ILE A 215 -4.13 -8.39 7.89
CA ILE A 215 -4.28 -9.05 9.20
C ILE A 215 -3.38 -10.28 9.29
N GLY A 216 -3.29 -11.08 8.22
CA GLY A 216 -2.40 -12.24 8.15
C GLY A 216 -0.93 -11.86 8.32
N LEU A 217 -0.49 -10.79 7.65
CA LEU A 217 0.84 -10.20 7.81
C LEU A 217 1.06 -9.76 9.26
N GLY A 218 0.13 -9.00 9.83
CA GLY A 218 0.29 -8.48 11.18
C GLY A 218 0.35 -9.58 12.24
N ARG A 219 -0.48 -10.61 12.11
CA ARG A 219 -0.42 -11.80 12.98
C ARG A 219 0.92 -12.53 12.84
N ASN A 220 1.44 -12.69 11.63
CA ASN A 220 2.73 -13.36 11.42
C ASN A 220 3.89 -12.59 12.08
N LEU A 221 3.86 -11.27 12.04
CA LEU A 221 4.90 -10.43 12.64
C LEU A 221 4.80 -10.33 14.16
N LEU A 222 3.59 -10.39 14.73
CA LEU A 222 3.37 -10.34 16.18
C LEU A 222 3.60 -11.68 16.90
N LEU A 223 3.60 -12.79 16.16
CA LEU A 223 3.82 -14.14 16.71
C LEU A 223 5.29 -14.59 16.62
N LYS A 224 6.16 -13.77 16.03
CA LYS A 224 7.62 -13.96 16.03
C LYS A 224 8.24 -13.30 17.25
#